data_AF-A0A5N5LC48-F1
#
_entry.id   AF-A0A5N5LC48-F1
#
_cell.length_a   1.000
_cell.length_b   1.000
_cell.length_c   1.000
_cell.angle_alpha   90.00
_cell.angle_beta   90.00
_cell.angle_gamma   90.00
#
_symmetry.space_group_name_H-M   'P 1'
#
loop_
_entity.id
_entity.type
_entity.pdbx_description
1 polymer ?
#
loop_
_entity_poly.entity_id
_entity_poly.type
_entity_poly.pdbx_seq_one_letter_code
_entity_poly.pdbx_strand_id
1 'polypeptide(L)'
;MPDPAKAAPKKGSKKAVTKTAGKGGKKRRKSRKESYAIYVYKVLKQVHPDTGISSKAMGIMNSFVNDIFERIAGESSRLAHYNKRSTITSREIQTAVRLLLPGELAKHAAVRGHQGRHQVHQLQVKRLTAVFINPTALLRATHSFI
;
A
#
# COMPACT_ATOMS: atom_id res chain seq x y z
N MET A 1 -52.20 17.42 40.83
CA MET A 1 -52.15 15.97 40.57
C MET A 1 -52.82 15.72 39.22
N PRO A 2 -52.22 15.06 38.21
CA PRO A 2 -50.87 14.46 38.12
C PRO A 2 -49.94 15.15 37.09
N ASP A 3 -48.65 14.83 37.23
CA ASP A 3 -47.45 15.40 36.60
C ASP A 3 -47.21 15.06 35.11
N PRO A 4 -46.40 15.88 34.40
CA PRO A 4 -45.90 15.58 33.06
C PRO A 4 -44.83 14.49 33.07
N ALA A 5 -45.04 13.43 32.29
CA ALA A 5 -44.11 12.31 32.19
C ALA A 5 -42.82 12.67 31.41
N LYS A 6 -41.76 12.91 32.19
CA LYS A 6 -40.34 12.53 32.01
C LYS A 6 -39.76 12.49 30.59
N ALA A 7 -38.94 13.51 30.30
CA ALA A 7 -37.86 13.45 29.33
C ALA A 7 -36.80 12.40 29.70
N ALA A 8 -36.31 11.68 28.69
CA ALA A 8 -35.30 10.63 28.81
C ALA A 8 -33.93 11.18 29.29
N PRO A 9 -33.19 10.43 30.13
CA PRO A 9 -31.91 10.87 30.69
C PRO A 9 -30.79 10.81 29.63
N LYS A 10 -30.18 11.96 29.32
CA LYS A 10 -28.95 12.03 28.51
C LYS A 10 -27.78 11.42 29.30
N LYS A 11 -27.49 10.16 28.99
CA LYS A 11 -26.32 9.40 29.44
C LYS A 11 -25.04 10.10 28.96
N GLY A 12 -24.22 10.50 29.91
CA GLY A 12 -23.05 11.35 29.69
C GLY A 12 -21.84 10.66 29.09
N SER A 13 -20.87 11.50 28.69
CA SER A 13 -19.45 11.17 28.66
C SER A 13 -18.63 12.39 28.22
N LYS A 14 -18.38 13.35 29.11
CA LYS A 14 -17.19 14.21 29.00
C LYS A 14 -16.10 13.59 29.85
N LYS A 15 -15.34 12.65 29.26
CA LYS A 15 -14.09 12.19 29.87
C LYS A 15 -13.08 13.34 29.78
N ALA A 16 -12.75 13.88 30.94
CA ALA A 16 -11.62 14.78 31.12
C ALA A 16 -10.35 14.12 30.55
N VAL A 17 -9.64 14.85 29.70
CA VAL A 17 -8.32 14.44 29.20
C VAL A 17 -7.33 14.62 30.35
N THR A 18 -7.10 13.54 31.10
CA THR A 18 -5.97 13.46 32.01
C THR A 18 -4.68 13.35 31.20
N LYS A 19 -3.81 14.34 31.34
CA LYS A 19 -2.43 14.30 30.85
C LYS A 19 -1.76 13.05 31.41
N THR A 20 -1.50 12.07 30.54
CA THR A 20 -0.66 10.93 30.90
C THR A 20 0.79 11.39 30.92
N ALA A 21 1.36 11.34 32.12
CA ALA A 21 2.77 11.59 32.39
C ALA A 21 3.64 10.73 31.45
N GLY A 22 4.65 11.37 30.87
CA GLY A 22 5.61 10.73 29.98
C GLY A 22 6.38 9.63 30.70
N LYS A 23 6.05 8.38 30.38
CA LYS A 23 6.97 7.26 30.59
C LYS A 23 8.02 7.30 29.49
N GLY A 24 9.13 7.98 29.80
CA GLY A 24 10.36 7.92 29.03
C GLY A 24 10.83 6.47 28.85
N GLY A 25 11.42 6.19 27.69
CA GLY A 25 12.17 4.96 27.46
C GLY A 25 11.72 4.05 26.31
N LYS A 26 10.83 4.47 25.40
CA LYS A 26 10.75 3.79 24.09
C LYS A 26 11.74 4.43 23.13
N LYS A 27 12.91 3.78 23.01
CA LYS A 27 13.93 4.01 21.98
C LYS A 27 13.22 4.40 20.70
N ARG A 28 13.35 5.68 20.33
CA ARG A 28 12.64 6.34 19.22
C ARG A 28 12.63 5.38 18.05
N ARG A 29 11.45 4.84 17.71
CA ARG A 29 11.28 3.81 16.68
C ARG A 29 12.00 4.34 15.44
N LYS A 30 13.15 3.77 15.10
CA LYS A 30 13.99 4.24 14.00
C LYS A 30 13.07 4.38 12.80
N SER A 31 13.00 5.58 12.21
CA SER A 31 12.19 5.82 11.02
C SER A 31 12.40 4.65 10.08
N ARG A 32 11.31 3.96 9.75
CA ARG A 32 11.39 2.73 8.95
C ARG A 32 12.01 3.14 7.62
N LYS A 33 13.26 2.73 7.41
CA LYS A 33 13.93 2.97 6.12
C LYS A 33 13.07 2.22 5.09
N GLU A 34 12.41 2.96 4.21
CA GLU A 34 11.66 2.36 3.12
C GLU A 34 12.66 1.57 2.28
N SER A 35 12.44 0.26 2.24
CA SER A 35 13.36 -0.67 1.59
C SER A 35 12.56 -1.74 0.89
N TYR A 36 13.04 -2.11 -0.29
CA TYR A 36 12.48 -3.17 -1.10
C TYR A 36 12.91 -4.57 -0.63
N ALA A 37 13.64 -4.68 0.49
CA ALA A 37 14.24 -5.93 0.96
C ALA A 37 13.24 -7.09 1.11
N ILE A 38 12.02 -6.82 1.57
CA ILE A 38 10.96 -7.84 1.68
C ILE A 38 10.61 -8.42 0.31
N TYR A 39 10.51 -7.57 -0.71
CA TYR A 39 10.15 -7.99 -2.07
C TYR A 39 11.31 -8.70 -2.76
N VAL A 40 12.54 -8.22 -2.56
CA VAL A 40 13.76 -8.89 -3.04
C VAL A 40 13.85 -10.29 -2.46
N TYR A 41 13.59 -10.45 -1.16
CA TYR A 41 13.60 -11.77 -0.52
C TYR A 41 12.48 -12.70 -1.03
N LYS A 42 11.27 -12.17 -1.24
CA LYS A 42 10.15 -12.94 -1.82
C LYS A 42 10.48 -13.46 -3.21
N VAL A 43 11.03 -12.62 -4.08
CA VAL A 43 11.42 -13.03 -5.44
C VAL A 43 12.58 -14.02 -5.37
N LEU A 44 13.57 -13.80 -4.52
CA LEU A 44 14.70 -14.73 -4.34
C LEU A 44 14.23 -16.13 -3.96
N LYS A 45 13.31 -16.26 -3.01
CA LYS A 45 12.79 -17.58 -2.60
C LYS A 45 11.89 -18.24 -3.65
N GLN A 46 11.28 -17.47 -4.55
CA GLN A 46 10.54 -18.03 -5.68
C GLN A 46 11.46 -18.65 -6.74
N VAL A 47 12.66 -18.10 -6.93
CA VAL A 47 13.62 -18.58 -7.94
C VAL A 47 14.64 -19.59 -7.36
N HIS A 48 15.08 -19.39 -6.12
CA HIS A 48 16.06 -20.23 -5.43
C HIS A 48 15.68 -20.41 -3.94
N PRO A 49 14.89 -21.44 -3.60
CA PRO A 49 14.41 -21.68 -2.24
C PRO A 49 15.52 -21.84 -1.19
N ASP A 50 16.65 -22.45 -1.56
CA ASP A 50 17.71 -22.82 -0.60
C ASP A 50 18.85 -21.79 -0.52
N THR A 51 18.80 -20.73 -1.35
CA THR A 51 19.84 -19.70 -1.37
C THR A 51 19.51 -18.54 -0.42
N GLY A 52 20.52 -18.03 0.26
CA GLY A 52 20.46 -16.81 1.08
C GLY A 52 21.12 -15.61 0.39
N ILE A 53 20.80 -14.41 0.84
CA ILE A 53 21.41 -13.16 0.35
C ILE A 53 22.07 -12.41 1.50
N SER A 54 23.29 -11.93 1.27
CA SER A 54 24.04 -11.14 2.26
C SER A 54 23.44 -9.74 2.42
N SER A 55 23.71 -9.09 3.57
CA SER A 55 23.27 -7.71 3.83
C SER A 55 23.85 -6.70 2.83
N LYS A 56 25.09 -6.90 2.39
CA LYS A 56 25.75 -6.07 1.36
C LYS A 56 25.05 -6.24 0.01
N ALA A 57 24.77 -7.48 -0.42
CA ALA A 57 24.05 -7.76 -1.65
C ALA A 57 22.62 -7.19 -1.61
N MET A 58 21.95 -7.28 -0.45
CA MET A 58 20.63 -6.66 -0.26
C MET A 58 20.68 -5.13 -0.43
N GLY A 59 21.74 -4.47 0.05
CA GLY A 59 21.97 -3.04 -0.17
C GLY A 59 22.10 -2.68 -1.65
N ILE A 60 22.89 -3.46 -2.39
CA ILE A 60 23.06 -3.28 -3.85
C ILE A 60 21.73 -3.45 -4.57
N MET A 61 20.97 -4.51 -4.24
CA MET A 61 19.64 -4.75 -4.83
C MET A 61 18.67 -3.62 -4.54
N ASN A 62 18.69 -3.07 -3.33
CA ASN A 62 17.84 -1.93 -2.98
C ASN A 62 18.20 -0.68 -3.81
N SER A 63 19.49 -0.39 -3.99
CA SER A 63 19.93 0.73 -4.85
C SER A 63 19.58 0.49 -6.32
N PHE A 64 19.75 -0.73 -6.83
CA PHE A 64 19.36 -1.10 -8.20
C PHE A 64 17.88 -0.84 -8.47
N VAL A 65 16.99 -1.23 -7.55
CA VAL A 65 15.55 -0.97 -7.69
C VAL A 65 15.25 0.53 -7.73
N ASN A 66 15.94 1.33 -6.91
CA ASN A 66 15.76 2.78 -6.92
C ASN A 66 16.25 3.43 -8.23
N ASP A 67 17.41 3.04 -8.75
CA ASP A 67 17.93 3.55 -10.03
C ASP A 67 16.94 3.28 -11.18
N ILE A 68 16.43 2.06 -11.28
CA ILE A 68 15.43 1.73 -12.30
C ILE A 68 14.11 2.48 -12.08
N PHE A 69 13.67 2.65 -10.82
CA PHE A 69 12.46 3.40 -10.51
C PHE A 69 12.59 4.88 -10.92
N GLU A 70 13.71 5.52 -10.60
CA GLU A 70 13.96 6.92 -10.96
C GLU A 70 14.02 7.12 -12.47
N ARG A 71 14.66 6.19 -13.20
CA ARG A 71 14.66 6.22 -14.67
C ARG A 71 13.24 6.12 -15.25
N ILE A 72 12.42 5.16 -14.76
CA ILE A 72 11.04 5.00 -15.22
C ILE A 72 10.20 6.23 -14.87
N ALA A 73 10.34 6.77 -13.67
CA ALA A 73 9.61 7.96 -13.24
C ALA A 73 9.98 9.19 -14.09
N GLY A 74 11.28 9.38 -14.36
CA GLY A 74 11.78 10.44 -15.22
C GLY A 74 11.21 10.37 -16.64
N GLU A 75 11.24 9.18 -17.26
CA GLU A 75 10.67 9.03 -18.60
C GLU A 75 9.15 9.12 -18.64
N SER A 76 8.47 8.60 -17.61
CA SER A 76 7.02 8.73 -17.50
C SER A 76 6.59 10.18 -17.36
N SER A 77 7.36 10.99 -16.62
CA SER A 77 7.15 12.43 -16.50
C SER A 77 7.35 13.13 -17.85
N ARG A 78 8.45 12.86 -18.55
CA ARG A 78 8.70 13.41 -19.90
C ARG A 78 7.57 13.09 -20.87
N LEU A 79 7.10 11.84 -20.88
CA LEU A 79 5.96 11.41 -21.70
C LEU A 79 4.64 12.12 -21.34
N ALA A 80 4.37 12.37 -20.05
CA ALA A 80 3.21 13.13 -19.63
C ALA A 80 3.29 14.60 -20.12
N HIS A 81 4.48 15.21 -20.01
CA HIS A 81 4.74 16.55 -20.49
C HIS A 81 4.60 16.67 -22.02
N TYR A 82 5.09 15.70 -22.80
CA TYR A 82 4.88 15.68 -24.25
C TYR A 82 3.41 15.62 -24.64
N ASN A 83 2.61 14.87 -23.88
CA ASN A 83 1.17 14.78 -24.08
C ASN A 83 0.38 15.95 -23.46
N LYS A 84 1.06 16.98 -22.92
CA LYS A 84 0.47 18.14 -22.23
C LYS A 84 -0.45 17.75 -21.07
N ARG A 85 -0.15 16.65 -20.38
CA ARG A 85 -0.88 16.16 -19.22
C ARG A 85 -0.06 16.41 -17.96
N SER A 86 -0.73 16.83 -16.89
CA SER A 86 -0.13 16.99 -15.55
C SER A 86 -0.17 15.71 -14.72
N THR A 87 -0.90 14.68 -15.18
CA THR A 87 -1.06 13.40 -14.48
C THR A 87 -0.35 12.29 -15.24
N ILE A 88 0.54 11.56 -14.55
CA ILE A 88 1.16 10.33 -15.06
C ILE A 88 0.16 9.18 -14.91
N THR A 89 -0.24 8.58 -16.02
CA THR A 89 -1.14 7.42 -16.02
C THR A 89 -0.34 6.12 -16.20
N SER A 90 -1.03 4.99 -16.04
CA SER A 90 -0.42 3.68 -16.33
C SER A 90 0.06 3.54 -17.77
N ARG A 91 -0.44 4.34 -18.72
CA ARG A 91 0.01 4.33 -20.12
C ARG A 91 1.42 4.92 -20.27
N GLU A 92 1.71 6.03 -19.61
CA GLU A 92 3.05 6.64 -19.62
C GLU A 92 4.06 5.71 -18.94
N ILE A 93 3.70 5.08 -17.82
CA ILE A 93 4.54 4.10 -17.14
C ILE A 93 4.82 2.89 -18.05
N GLN A 94 3.81 2.33 -18.71
CA GLN A 94 4.00 1.20 -19.63
C GLN A 94 4.88 1.55 -20.82
N THR A 95 4.73 2.75 -21.35
CA THR A 95 5.54 3.22 -22.48
C THR A 95 6.98 3.47 -22.04
N ALA A 96 7.20 4.12 -20.89
CA ALA A 96 8.52 4.34 -20.30
C ALA A 96 9.26 3.02 -20.04
N VAL A 97 8.58 2.00 -19.53
CA VAL A 97 9.18 0.65 -19.31
C VAL A 97 9.65 0.03 -20.63
N ARG A 98 8.88 0.19 -21.72
CA ARG A 98 9.27 -0.32 -23.04
C ARG A 98 10.43 0.45 -23.66
N LEU A 99 10.57 1.73 -23.33
CA LEU A 99 11.69 2.56 -23.80
C LEU A 99 12.98 2.27 -23.04
N LEU A 100 12.89 1.98 -21.74
CA LEU A 100 14.05 1.76 -20.88
C LEU A 100 14.58 0.32 -20.89
N LEU A 101 13.74 -0.68 -21.19
CA LEU A 101 14.14 -2.08 -21.20
C LEU A 101 14.28 -2.60 -22.64
N PRO A 102 15.39 -3.27 -23.00
CA PRO A 102 15.57 -3.83 -24.34
C PRO A 102 14.82 -5.17 -24.54
N GLY A 103 14.32 -5.39 -25.75
CA GLY A 103 13.93 -6.71 -26.26
C GLY A 103 12.91 -7.47 -25.42
N GLU A 104 13.25 -8.71 -25.03
CA GLU A 104 12.38 -9.60 -24.27
C GLU A 104 12.06 -9.07 -22.85
N LEU A 105 12.94 -8.28 -22.25
CA LEU A 105 12.71 -7.72 -20.91
C LEU A 105 11.51 -6.76 -20.90
N ALA A 106 11.34 -5.95 -21.96
CA ALA A 106 10.19 -5.06 -22.10
C ALA A 106 8.89 -5.84 -22.22
N LYS A 107 8.88 -6.97 -22.94
CA LYS A 107 7.69 -7.82 -23.10
C LYS A 107 7.25 -8.41 -21.77
N HIS A 108 8.19 -9.02 -21.03
CA HIS A 108 7.91 -9.61 -19.72
C HIS A 108 7.46 -8.55 -18.72
N ALA A 109 8.14 -7.39 -18.67
CA ALA A 109 7.77 -6.30 -17.78
C ALA A 109 6.37 -5.74 -18.10
N ALA A 110 6.04 -5.57 -19.39
CA ALA A 110 4.72 -5.13 -19.80
C ALA A 110 3.64 -6.14 -19.39
N VAL A 111 3.82 -7.43 -19.69
CA VAL A 111 2.86 -8.48 -19.34
C VAL A 111 2.64 -8.55 -17.83
N ARG A 112 3.72 -8.53 -17.04
CA ARG A 112 3.61 -8.49 -15.57
C ARG A 112 2.91 -7.22 -15.07
N GLY A 113 3.17 -6.08 -15.70
CA GLY A 113 2.46 -4.83 -15.42
C GLY A 113 0.96 -4.91 -15.69
N HIS A 114 0.56 -5.52 -16.82
CA HIS A 114 -0.84 -5.78 -17.13
C HIS A 114 -1.48 -6.70 -16.09
N GLN A 115 -0.84 -7.83 -15.76
CA GLN A 115 -1.36 -8.79 -14.80
C GLN A 115 -1.53 -8.19 -13.40
N GLY A 116 -0.57 -7.37 -12.96
CA GLY A 116 -0.67 -6.63 -11.71
C GLY A 116 -1.89 -5.70 -11.67
N ARG A 117 -2.13 -4.93 -12.75
CA ARG A 117 -3.32 -4.05 -12.84
C ARG A 117 -4.62 -4.84 -12.75
N HIS A 118 -4.72 -5.99 -13.43
CA HIS A 118 -5.89 -6.87 -13.33
C HIS A 118 -6.09 -7.42 -11.93
N GLN A 119 -5.02 -7.83 -11.25
CA GLN A 119 -5.12 -8.34 -9.87
C GLN A 119 -5.60 -7.27 -8.89
N VAL A 120 -5.09 -6.03 -9.01
CA VAL A 120 -5.54 -4.89 -8.19
C VAL A 120 -7.01 -4.58 -8.44
N HIS A 121 -7.43 -4.57 -9.70
CA HIS A 121 -8.84 -4.35 -10.06
C HIS A 121 -9.74 -5.44 -9.47
N GLN A 122 -9.36 -6.72 -9.59
CA GLN A 122 -10.09 -7.84 -9.01
C GLN A 122 -10.16 -7.76 -7.48
N LEU A 123 -9.10 -7.31 -6.80
CA LEU A 123 -9.10 -7.08 -5.36
C LEU A 123 -10.03 -5.94 -4.96
N GLN A 124 -10.06 -4.84 -5.72
CA GLN A 124 -10.97 -3.72 -5.49
C GLN A 124 -12.42 -4.15 -5.69
N VAL A 125 -12.73 -4.90 -6.75
CA VAL A 125 -14.06 -5.47 -7.00
C VAL A 125 -14.46 -6.41 -5.87
N LYS A 126 -13.58 -7.35 -5.47
CA LYS A 126 -13.85 -8.27 -4.34
C LYS A 126 -14.11 -7.54 -3.03
N ARG A 127 -13.38 -6.46 -2.74
CA ARG A 127 -13.61 -5.61 -1.56
C ARG A 127 -14.95 -4.89 -1.66
N LEU A 128 -15.27 -4.32 -2.81
CA LEU A 128 -16.53 -3.63 -3.05
C LEU A 128 -17.71 -4.59 -2.91
N THR A 129 -17.63 -5.79 -3.50
CA THR A 129 -18.66 -6.82 -3.39
C THR A 129 -18.78 -7.35 -1.96
N ALA A 130 -17.68 -7.50 -1.22
CA ALA A 130 -17.74 -7.91 0.20
C ALA A 130 -18.46 -6.86 1.07
N VAL A 131 -18.24 -5.57 0.80
CA VAL A 131 -18.92 -4.46 1.48
C VAL A 131 -20.40 -4.38 1.08
N PHE A 132 -20.74 -4.62 -0.19
CA PHE A 132 -22.10 -4.47 -0.70
C PHE A 132 -22.99 -5.69 -0.44
N ILE A 133 -22.44 -6.90 -0.47
CA ILE A 133 -23.19 -8.16 -0.36
C ILE A 133 -23.36 -8.60 1.10
N ASN A 134 -22.49 -8.20 2.03
CA ASN A 134 -22.56 -8.65 3.42
C ASN A 134 -22.49 -7.51 4.47
N PRO A 135 -23.43 -6.56 4.47
CA PRO A 135 -23.49 -5.50 5.48
C PRO A 135 -23.81 -6.04 6.90
N THR A 136 -24.35 -7.26 7.01
CA THR A 136 -24.77 -7.87 8.28
C THR A 136 -23.64 -8.59 9.03
N ALA A 137 -22.56 -9.00 8.35
CA ALA A 137 -21.37 -9.56 9.02
C ALA A 137 -20.59 -8.50 9.82
N LEU A 138 -20.64 -7.23 9.41
CA LEU A 138 -19.96 -6.14 10.12
C LEU A 138 -20.65 -5.81 11.46
N LEU A 139 -21.98 -5.96 11.53
CA LEU A 139 -22.75 -5.67 12.75
C LEU A 139 -22.65 -6.78 13.82
N ARG A 140 -22.35 -8.02 13.41
CA ARG A 140 -22.13 -9.12 14.37
C ARG A 140 -20.77 -9.03 15.07
N ALA A 141 -19.75 -8.46 14.41
CA ALA A 141 -18.44 -8.27 15.02
C ALA A 141 -18.43 -7.20 16.13
N THR A 142 -19.41 -6.28 16.15
CA THR A 142 -19.52 -5.25 17.21
C THR A 142 -20.32 -5.69 18.44
N HIS A 143 -20.99 -6.85 18.38
CA HIS A 143 -21.77 -7.41 19.51
C HIS A 143 -21.06 -8.54 20.27
N SER A 144 -19.92 -9.04 19.77
CA SER A 144 -19.08 -10.03 20.48
C SER A 144 -17.91 -9.42 21.29
N PHE A 145 -17.98 -8.11 21.56
CA PHE A 145 -17.00 -7.37 22.39
C PHE A 145 -17.69 -6.59 23.52
N ILE A 146 -18.71 -7.19 24.14
CA ILE A 146 -19.12 -6.92 25.52
C ILE A 146 -19.02 -8.24 26.28
#